data_AF-A0A7X7PE82-F1
#
_entry.id   AF-A0A7X7PE82-F1
#
_cell.length_a   1.000
_cell.length_b   1.000
_cell.length_c   1.000
_cell.angle_alpha   90.00
_cell.angle_beta   90.00
_cell.angle_gamma   90.00
#
_symmetry.space_group_name_H-M   'P 1'
#
loop_
_entity.id
_entity.type
_entity.pdbx_description
1 polymer ?
#
loop_
_entity_poly.entity_id
_entity_poly.type
_entity_poly.pdbx_seq_one_letter_code
_entity_poly.pdbx_strand_id
1 'polypeptide(L)' 'AQTVVIGLYPSWAVSDDAIEAADQFLRDDSLPPALRRLVVEGRAGTVRALAARAFDKS' A
#
# COMPACT_ATOMS: atom_id res chain seq x y z
N ALA A 1 3.94 15.83 19.41
CA ALA A 1 4.35 14.53 18.86
C ALA A 1 4.77 14.75 17.41
N GLN A 2 6.04 14.52 17.09
CA GLN A 2 6.59 14.67 15.74
C GLN A 2 6.81 13.26 15.18
N THR A 3 5.81 12.67 14.55
CA THR A 3 5.99 11.36 13.89
C THR A 3 6.01 11.59 12.39
N VAL A 4 7.22 11.54 11.82
CA VAL A 4 7.41 11.55 10.37
C VAL A 4 6.84 10.23 9.85
N VAL A 5 5.57 10.24 9.45
CA VAL A 5 4.88 9.11 8.83
C VAL A 5 4.67 9.46 7.36
N ILE A 6 5.76 9.71 6.64
CA ILE A 6 5.74 9.94 5.20
C ILE A 6 6.79 9.00 4.59
N GLY A 7 6.33 7.99 3.84
CA GLY A 7 7.19 7.11 3.03
C GLY A 7 7.21 5.61 3.37
N LEU A 8 6.45 5.13 4.37
CA LEU A 8 6.47 3.70 4.74
C LEU A 8 5.77 2.76 3.74
N TYR A 9 4.95 3.30 2.84
CA TYR A 9 4.41 2.52 1.73
C TYR A 9 5.23 2.83 0.47
N PRO A 10 5.95 1.86 -0.09
CA PRO A 10 6.86 2.10 -1.21
C PRO A 10 6.08 2.49 -2.48
N SER A 11 6.25 3.74 -2.94
CA SER A 11 5.62 4.23 -4.17
C SER A 11 6.18 3.59 -5.44
N TRP A 12 7.37 3.00 -5.36
CA TRP A 12 8.04 2.29 -6.46
C TRP A 12 7.64 0.81 -6.58
N ALA A 13 7.02 0.22 -5.55
CA ALA A 13 6.63 -1.19 -5.55
C ALA A 13 5.21 -1.36 -6.12
N VAL A 14 5.07 -1.14 -7.43
CA VAL A 14 3.80 -1.33 -8.16
C VAL A 14 3.79 -2.73 -8.78
N SER A 15 3.47 -3.72 -7.95
CA SER A 15 3.38 -5.14 -8.31
C SER A 15 2.32 -5.87 -7.49
N ASP A 16 1.87 -7.04 -7.96
CA ASP A 16 0.94 -7.89 -7.21
C ASP A 16 1.56 -8.39 -5.90
N ASP A 17 2.85 -8.74 -5.90
CA ASP A 17 3.60 -9.13 -4.69
C ASP A 17 3.57 -8.04 -3.60
N ALA A 18 3.60 -6.76 -3.99
CA ALA A 18 3.52 -5.65 -3.06
C ALA A 18 2.13 -5.52 -2.43
N ILE A 19 1.07 -5.82 -3.20
CA ILE A 19 -0.30 -5.89 -2.68
C ILE A 19 -0.42 -7.04 -1.68
N GLU A 20 0.14 -8.20 -2.00
CA GLU A 20 0.11 -9.36 -1.10
C GLU A 20 0.87 -9.08 0.20
N ALA A 21 2.06 -8.50 0.12
CA ALA A 21 2.83 -8.11 1.30
C ALA A 21 2.06 -7.10 2.17
N ALA A 22 1.37 -6.13 1.55
CA ALA A 22 0.51 -5.18 2.26
C ALA A 22 -0.68 -5.89 2.94
N ASP A 23 -1.31 -6.85 2.26
CA ASP A 23 -2.40 -7.64 2.82
C ASP A 23 -1.94 -8.49 4.00
N GLN A 24 -0.77 -9.14 3.90
CA GLN A 24 -0.18 -9.90 5.00
C GLN A 24 0.13 -9.00 6.20
N PHE A 25 0.72 -7.83 5.96
CA PHE A 25 0.99 -6.84 7.02
C PHE A 25 -0.29 -6.38 7.72
N LEU A 26 -1.35 -6.10 6.96
CA LEU A 26 -2.64 -5.63 7.47
C LEU A 26 -3.45 -6.69 8.25
N ARG A 27 -2.99 -7.95 8.32
CA ARG A 27 -3.60 -8.98 9.16
C ARG A 27 -3.27 -8.82 10.64
N ASP A 28 -2.24 -8.04 10.97
CA ASP A 28 -1.90 -7.75 12.37
C ASP A 28 -2.85 -6.69 12.95
N ASP A 29 -3.72 -7.11 13.87
CA ASP A 29 -4.69 -6.24 14.54
C ASP A 29 -4.06 -5.35 15.62
N SER A 30 -2.79 -5.59 15.99
CA SER A 30 -2.05 -4.76 16.93
C SER A 30 -1.46 -3.49 16.28
N LEU A 31 -1.59 -3.33 14.95
CA LEU A 31 -1.08 -2.18 14.23
C LEU A 31 -1.72 -0.87 14.72
N PRO A 32 -0.89 0.17 15.01
CA PRO A 32 -1.41 1.49 15.33
C PRO A 32 -2.36 2.02 14.24
N PRO A 33 -3.52 2.62 14.58
CA PRO A 33 -4.54 3.01 13.60
C PRO A 33 -4.02 3.91 12.47
N ALA A 34 -3.11 4.84 12.80
CA ALA A 34 -2.49 5.73 11.82
C ALA A 34 -1.61 4.97 10.80
N LEU A 35 -0.87 3.97 11.27
CA LEU A 35 -0.02 3.14 10.41
C LEU A 35 -0.87 2.24 9.52
N ARG A 36 -1.89 1.59 10.09
CA ARG A 36 -2.86 0.77 9.34
C ARG A 36 -3.48 1.59 8.22
N ARG A 37 -3.92 2.82 8.51
CA ARG A 37 -4.50 3.73 7.51
C ARG A 37 -3.52 4.06 6.39
N LEU A 38 -2.27 4.38 6.70
CA LEU A 38 -1.24 4.66 5.69
C LEU A 38 -1.07 3.48 4.72
N VAL A 39 -0.99 2.24 5.24
CA VAL A 39 -0.79 1.06 4.39
C VAL A 39 -2.02 0.77 3.53
N VAL A 40 -3.24 0.92 4.09
CA VAL A 40 -4.48 0.75 3.32
C VAL A 40 -4.57 1.75 2.17
N GLU A 41 -4.29 3.03 2.42
CA GLU A 41 -4.32 4.08 1.40
C GLU A 41 -3.26 3.86 0.32
N GLY A 42 -2.03 3.50 0.71
CA GLY A 42 -0.94 3.16 -0.21
C GLY A 42 -1.29 1.97 -1.12
N ARG A 43 -1.81 0.89 -0.53
CA ARG A 43 -2.28 -0.31 -1.26
C ARG A 43 -3.35 0.03 -2.29
N ALA A 44 -4.32 0.86 -1.93
CA ALA A 44 -5.36 1.31 -2.86
C ALA A 44 -4.79 2.14 -4.04
N GLY A 45 -3.67 2.84 -3.84
CA GLY A 45 -2.91 3.48 -4.91
C GLY A 45 -2.29 2.46 -5.87
N THR A 46 -1.58 1.46 -5.36
CA THR A 46 -0.94 0.41 -6.16
C THR A 46 -1.93 -0.39 -7.00
N VAL A 47 -3.05 -0.81 -6.41
CA VAL A 47 -4.11 -1.55 -7.13
C VAL A 47 -4.62 -0.75 -8.33
N ARG A 48 -4.88 0.55 -8.15
CA ARG A 48 -5.33 1.43 -9.23
C ARG A 48 -4.28 1.60 -10.32
N ALA A 49 -3.01 1.75 -9.95
CA ALA A 49 -1.91 1.89 -10.89
C ALA A 49 -1.71 0.62 -11.75
N LEU A 50 -1.83 -0.57 -11.16
CA LEU A 50 -1.75 -1.83 -11.89
C LEU A 50 -2.93 -2.01 -12.86
N ALA A 51 -4.15 -1.68 -12.42
CA ALA A 51 -5.33 -1.73 -13.29
C ALA A 51 -5.18 -0.79 -14.50
N ALA A 52 -4.71 0.45 -14.29
CA ALA A 52 -4.43 1.39 -15.37
C ALA A 52 -3.37 0.84 -16.34
N ARG A 53 -2.26 0.29 -15.83
CA ARG A 53 -1.21 -0.30 -16.66
C ARG A 53 -1.68 -1.52 -17.45
N ALA A 54 -2.60 -2.31 -16.92
CA ALA A 54 -3.18 -3.45 -17.63
C ALA A 54 -4.08 -2.98 -18.80
N PHE A 55 -4.84 -1.92 -18.58
CA PHE A 55 -5.67 -1.29 -19.60
C PHE A 55 -4.85 -0.62 -20.70
N ASP A 56 -3.78 0.10 -20.35
CA ASP A 56 -2.91 0.77 -21.34
C ASP A 56 -2.17 -0.22 -22.27
N LYS A 57 -2.07 -1.50 -21.88
CA LYS A 57 -1.43 -2.55 -22.68
C LYS A 57 -2.35 -3.21 -23.71
N SER A 58 -3.65 -2.94 -23.69
CA SER A 58 -4.66 -3.56 -24.58
C SER A 58 -4.97 -2.76 -25.82
#